data_AF-A0A938N4H8-F1
#
_entry.id   AF-A0A938N4H8-F1
#
_cell.length_a   1.000
_cell.length_b   1.000
_cell.length_c   1.000
_cell.angle_alpha   90.00
_cell.angle_beta   90.00
_cell.angle_gamma   90.00
#
_symmetry.space_group_name_H-M   'P 1'
#
loop_
_entity.id
_entity.type
_entity.pdbx_description
1 polymer ?
#
loop_
_entity_poly.entity_id
_entity_poly.type
_entity_poly.pdbx_seq_one_letter_code
_entity_poly.pdbx_strand_id
1 'polypeptide(L)'
;MSDAGATDPRSPATAEEVEPLLARPAPDPWAHRRAEPRPLALLWTLYLLGACLLTLGTLIRGGVVGPDVCRPATRLLLAIVGIGLAVVWPLVRLSQVRPAGSTLAATLKDALVLVLPVQLLIWPHAFHWLSAWPMEVIAALSAWSVAWAALVGGTLAAALAHLAGKRASHLARVLWMALFLAIALGGPPLVRWATTLTGASIHAGPVLPGRSPASDPTWLASPVFAVFELARERPEQVGGAASPDSHWGGLGAVAALAVGAWVAASFVARRSALASEPTPA
;
A
#
# COMPACT_ATOMS: atom_id res chain seq x y z
N MET A 1 -11.93 66.80 -48.81
CA MET A 1 -13.08 67.06 -47.91
C MET A 1 -13.85 65.75 -47.78
N SER A 2 -13.54 64.96 -46.77
CA SER A 2 -14.33 63.79 -46.37
C SER A 2 -13.99 63.52 -44.92
N ASP A 3 -15.03 63.50 -44.08
CA ASP A 3 -14.99 63.64 -42.63
C ASP A 3 -14.28 62.48 -41.93
N ALA A 4 -13.37 62.87 -41.03
CA ALA A 4 -12.82 62.01 -40.01
C ALA A 4 -13.91 61.70 -38.97
N GLY A 5 -14.46 60.49 -39.03
CA GLY A 5 -15.39 59.98 -38.02
C GLY A 5 -14.69 59.83 -36.68
N ALA A 6 -14.99 60.77 -35.77
CA ALA A 6 -14.58 60.72 -34.38
C ALA A 6 -15.27 59.54 -33.68
N THR A 7 -14.52 58.47 -33.42
CA THR A 7 -14.91 57.40 -32.50
C THR A 7 -15.06 57.96 -31.10
N ASP A 8 -16.29 57.91 -30.58
CA ASP A 8 -16.67 58.34 -29.24
C ASP A 8 -16.02 57.41 -28.17
N PRO A 9 -15.10 57.91 -27.33
CA PRO A 9 -14.46 57.11 -26.28
C PRO A 9 -15.34 56.88 -25.04
N ARG A 10 -16.63 57.25 -25.09
CA ARG A 10 -17.55 57.17 -23.95
C ARG A 10 -18.77 56.28 -24.22
N SER A 11 -18.69 55.29 -25.10
CA SER A 11 -19.73 54.25 -25.13
C SER A 11 -19.63 53.44 -23.82
N PRO A 12 -20.56 53.59 -22.85
CA PRO A 12 -20.55 52.79 -21.66
C PRO A 12 -20.84 51.37 -22.11
N ALA A 13 -19.86 50.46 -21.94
CA ALA A 13 -20.08 49.04 -22.12
C ALA A 13 -21.38 48.67 -21.38
N THR A 14 -22.38 48.28 -22.16
CA THR A 14 -23.70 47.91 -21.67
C THR A 14 -23.53 46.82 -20.63
N ALA A 15 -24.02 47.07 -19.42
CA ALA A 15 -23.90 46.20 -18.26
C ALA A 15 -24.48 44.78 -18.45
N GLU A 16 -25.14 44.50 -19.58
CA GLU A 16 -25.62 43.17 -19.97
C GLU A 16 -24.53 42.22 -20.48
N GLU A 17 -23.33 42.69 -20.82
CA GLU A 17 -22.31 41.83 -21.45
C GLU A 17 -21.28 41.22 -20.48
N VAL A 18 -21.40 41.48 -19.17
CA VAL A 18 -20.45 41.00 -18.15
C VAL A 18 -20.95 39.75 -17.39
N GLU A 19 -22.17 39.27 -17.65
CA GLU A 19 -22.79 38.17 -16.91
C GLU A 19 -22.86 36.81 -17.65
N PRO A 20 -21.73 36.24 -18.11
CA PRO A 20 -21.63 34.78 -18.22
C PRO A 20 -20.53 34.15 -17.34
N LEU A 21 -19.73 34.95 -16.63
CA LEU A 21 -18.54 34.46 -15.91
C LEU A 21 -18.81 33.74 -14.57
N LEU A 22 -20.08 33.65 -14.14
CA LEU A 22 -20.49 32.94 -12.92
C LEU A 22 -21.40 31.74 -13.17
N ALA A 23 -21.57 31.30 -14.43
CA ALA A 23 -22.21 30.03 -14.70
C ALA A 23 -21.36 28.92 -14.08
N ARG A 24 -21.84 28.33 -12.97
CA ARG A 24 -21.21 27.15 -12.37
C ARG A 24 -20.97 26.14 -13.50
N PRO A 25 -19.73 25.66 -13.70
CA PRO A 25 -19.46 24.69 -14.75
C PRO A 25 -20.42 23.52 -14.59
N ALA A 26 -21.11 23.16 -15.68
CA ALA A 26 -22.05 22.05 -15.66
C ALA A 26 -21.35 20.83 -15.04
N PRO A 27 -22.00 20.11 -14.10
CA PRO A 27 -21.39 18.96 -13.45
C PRO A 27 -20.82 18.01 -14.50
N ASP A 28 -19.50 17.75 -14.49
CA ASP A 28 -18.86 16.87 -15.46
C ASP A 28 -19.57 15.51 -15.39
N PRO A 29 -20.33 15.11 -16.43
CA PRO A 29 -21.10 13.88 -16.38
C PRO A 29 -20.19 12.65 -16.29
N TRP A 30 -18.89 12.79 -16.53
CA TRP A 30 -17.89 11.73 -16.44
C TRP A 30 -17.08 11.74 -15.14
N ALA A 31 -17.34 12.67 -14.23
CA ALA A 31 -16.63 12.75 -12.95
C ALA A 31 -16.76 11.45 -12.13
N HIS A 32 -17.88 10.75 -12.25
CA HIS A 32 -18.10 9.45 -11.60
C HIS A 32 -17.20 8.32 -12.13
N ARG A 33 -16.72 8.41 -13.38
CA ARG A 33 -15.90 7.35 -14.01
C ARG A 33 -14.40 7.46 -13.69
N ARG A 34 -13.92 8.64 -13.28
CA ARG A 34 -12.47 8.89 -13.04
C ARG A 34 -11.95 8.28 -11.73
N ALA A 35 -12.84 7.92 -10.81
CA ALA A 35 -12.47 7.35 -9.50
C ALA A 35 -12.76 5.83 -9.40
N GLU A 36 -13.10 5.17 -10.51
CA GLU A 36 -13.41 3.74 -10.49
C GLU A 36 -12.16 2.89 -10.22
N PRO A 37 -12.28 1.76 -9.51
CA PRO A 37 -11.17 0.86 -9.18
C PRO A 37 -10.61 0.10 -10.40
N ARG A 38 -11.22 0.26 -11.59
CA ARG A 38 -10.91 -0.53 -12.80
C ARG A 38 -9.48 -0.32 -13.31
N PRO A 39 -8.95 0.92 -13.45
CA PRO A 39 -7.58 1.11 -13.91
C PRO A 39 -6.56 0.55 -12.91
N LEU A 40 -6.84 0.66 -11.60
CA LEU A 40 -6.01 0.05 -10.56
C LEU A 40 -6.00 -1.47 -10.69
N ALA A 41 -7.16 -2.10 -10.84
CA ALA A 41 -7.27 -3.55 -11.02
C ALA A 41 -6.50 -4.03 -12.27
N LEU A 42 -6.61 -3.30 -13.38
CA LEU A 42 -5.88 -3.62 -14.61
C LEU A 42 -4.37 -3.50 -14.42
N LEU A 43 -3.90 -2.37 -13.89
CA LEU A 43 -2.48 -2.14 -13.61
C LEU A 43 -1.93 -3.18 -12.62
N TRP A 44 -2.71 -3.54 -11.61
CA TRP A 44 -2.35 -4.59 -10.66
C TRP A 44 -2.25 -5.95 -11.32
N THR A 45 -3.18 -6.29 -12.20
CA THR A 45 -3.14 -7.56 -12.94
C THR A 45 -1.91 -7.63 -13.85
N LEU A 46 -1.61 -6.55 -14.58
CA LEU A 46 -0.40 -6.47 -15.41
C LEU A 46 0.88 -6.54 -14.57
N TYR A 47 0.88 -5.91 -13.40
CA TYR A 47 1.98 -5.97 -12.44
C TYR A 47 2.23 -7.39 -11.94
N LEU A 48 1.17 -8.08 -11.50
CA LEU A 48 1.25 -9.47 -11.05
C LEU A 48 1.68 -10.41 -12.18
N LEU A 49 1.15 -10.21 -13.40
CA LEU A 49 1.57 -10.95 -14.57
C LEU A 49 3.07 -10.75 -14.84
N GLY A 50 3.56 -9.51 -14.83
CA GLY A 50 4.98 -9.21 -15.00
C GLY A 50 5.86 -9.86 -13.93
N ALA A 51 5.43 -9.83 -12.67
CA ALA A 51 6.13 -10.49 -11.57
C ALA A 51 6.17 -12.02 -11.74
N CYS A 52 5.07 -12.62 -12.20
CA CYS A 52 4.99 -14.04 -12.51
C CYS A 52 5.92 -14.40 -13.69
N LEU A 53 5.91 -13.62 -14.77
CA LEU A 53 6.79 -13.85 -15.91
C LEU A 53 8.27 -13.73 -15.54
N LEU A 54 8.62 -12.74 -14.70
CA LEU A 54 9.99 -12.57 -14.21
C LEU A 54 10.45 -13.80 -13.41
N THR A 55 9.60 -14.28 -12.50
CA THR A 55 9.92 -15.41 -11.61
C THR A 55 9.92 -16.74 -12.36
N LEU A 56 8.93 -17.01 -13.22
CA LEU A 56 8.92 -18.18 -14.12
C LEU A 56 10.11 -18.16 -15.10
N GLY A 57 10.47 -16.99 -15.63
CA GLY A 57 11.64 -16.83 -16.50
C GLY A 57 12.94 -17.25 -15.82
N THR A 58 13.09 -17.02 -14.51
CA THR A 58 14.23 -17.53 -13.74
C THR A 58 14.20 -19.04 -13.55
N LEU A 59 13.02 -19.64 -13.40
CA LEU A 59 12.85 -21.09 -13.25
C LEU A 59 13.16 -21.85 -14.56
N ILE A 60 12.64 -21.38 -15.69
CA ILE A 60 12.79 -22.03 -17.00
C ILE A 60 14.27 -22.15 -17.39
N ARG A 61 15.09 -21.15 -17.06
CA ARG A 61 16.54 -21.18 -17.33
C ARG A 61 17.29 -22.26 -16.54
N GLY A 62 16.74 -22.73 -15.42
CA GLY A 62 17.35 -23.76 -14.58
C GLY A 62 17.12 -25.20 -15.06
N GLY A 63 16.16 -25.44 -15.96
CA GLY A 63 15.89 -26.76 -16.56
C GLY A 63 15.33 -27.84 -15.62
N VAL A 64 15.31 -27.61 -14.31
CA VAL A 64 14.79 -28.54 -13.30
C VAL A 64 13.64 -27.88 -12.55
N VAL A 65 12.45 -28.48 -12.62
CA VAL A 65 11.28 -28.06 -11.85
C VAL A 65 11.15 -28.97 -10.64
N GLY A 66 11.47 -28.42 -9.46
CA GLY A 66 11.31 -29.11 -8.17
C GLY A 66 11.01 -28.10 -7.06
N PRO A 67 10.54 -28.56 -5.89
CA PRO A 67 10.20 -27.69 -4.77
C PRO A 67 11.38 -26.79 -4.36
N ASP A 68 12.60 -27.31 -4.38
CA ASP A 68 13.82 -26.58 -4.01
C ASP A 68 14.10 -25.39 -4.92
N VAL A 69 13.67 -25.46 -6.19
CA VAL A 69 13.79 -24.37 -7.16
C VAL A 69 12.57 -23.43 -7.08
N CYS A 70 11.37 -23.98 -6.85
CA CYS A 70 10.13 -23.20 -6.77
C CYS A 70 10.09 -22.28 -5.54
N ARG A 71 10.63 -22.71 -4.40
CA ARG A 71 10.64 -21.95 -3.14
C ARG A 71 11.35 -20.59 -3.25
N PRO A 72 12.62 -20.50 -3.70
CA PRO A 72 13.29 -19.20 -3.84
C PRO A 72 12.58 -18.29 -4.86
N ALA A 73 12.09 -18.84 -5.97
CA ALA A 73 11.31 -18.07 -6.95
C ALA A 73 10.01 -17.53 -6.36
N THR A 74 9.32 -18.32 -5.54
CA THR A 74 8.10 -17.91 -4.82
C THR A 74 8.39 -16.82 -3.78
N ARG A 75 9.48 -16.93 -3.01
CA ARG A 75 9.89 -15.87 -2.07
C ARG A 75 10.13 -14.56 -2.80
N LEU A 76 10.80 -14.60 -3.95
CA LEU A 76 11.01 -13.43 -4.80
C LEU A 76 9.68 -12.86 -5.32
N LEU A 77 8.78 -13.72 -5.80
CA LEU A 77 7.45 -13.32 -6.26
C LEU A 77 6.66 -12.59 -5.17
N LEU A 78 6.60 -13.17 -3.97
CA LEU A 78 5.88 -12.61 -2.84
C LEU A 78 6.55 -11.33 -2.30
N ALA A 79 7.88 -11.22 -2.38
CA ALA A 79 8.60 -9.99 -2.08
C ALA A 79 8.22 -8.87 -3.07
N ILE A 80 8.13 -9.17 -4.36
CA ILE A 80 7.65 -8.23 -5.39
C ILE A 80 6.20 -7.82 -5.09
N VAL A 81 5.31 -8.77 -4.77
CA VAL A 81 3.94 -8.46 -4.33
C VAL A 81 3.92 -7.51 -3.14
N GLY A 82 4.79 -7.75 -2.14
CA GLY A 82 4.97 -6.87 -0.98
C GLY A 82 5.36 -5.44 -1.36
N ILE A 83 6.28 -5.27 -2.33
CA ILE A 83 6.63 -3.95 -2.90
C ILE A 83 5.41 -3.33 -3.61
N GLY A 84 4.66 -4.13 -4.37
CA GLY A 84 3.44 -3.71 -5.03
C GLY A 84 2.41 -3.13 -4.06
N LEU A 85 2.16 -3.84 -2.96
CA LEU A 85 1.22 -3.42 -1.91
C LEU A 85 1.73 -2.20 -1.15
N ALA A 86 2.98 -2.18 -0.69
CA ALA A 86 3.47 -1.16 0.23
C ALA A 86 4.04 0.10 -0.43
N VAL A 87 4.45 0.01 -1.70
CA VAL A 87 5.08 1.11 -2.42
C VAL A 87 4.24 1.50 -3.64
N VAL A 88 4.04 0.58 -4.59
CA VAL A 88 3.43 0.94 -5.88
C VAL A 88 2.01 1.45 -5.69
N TRP A 89 1.18 0.72 -4.93
CA TRP A 89 -0.20 1.12 -4.68
C TRP A 89 -0.36 2.51 -4.05
N PRO A 90 0.25 2.84 -2.90
CA PRO A 90 0.07 4.16 -2.30
C PRO A 90 0.65 5.29 -3.15
N LEU A 91 1.78 5.07 -3.85
CA LEU A 91 2.35 6.09 -4.73
C LEU A 91 1.44 6.38 -5.93
N VAL A 92 0.91 5.33 -6.57
CA VAL A 92 -0.07 5.48 -7.66
C VAL A 92 -1.30 6.21 -7.15
N ARG A 93 -1.83 5.84 -5.99
CA ARG A 93 -3.05 6.46 -5.46
C ARG A 93 -2.85 7.93 -5.07
N LEU A 94 -1.72 8.29 -4.47
CA LEU A 94 -1.38 9.68 -4.16
C LEU A 94 -1.11 10.53 -5.41
N SER A 95 -0.73 9.91 -6.53
CA SER A 95 -0.54 10.61 -7.81
C SER A 95 -1.85 10.88 -8.56
N GLN A 96 -2.95 10.21 -8.20
CA GLN A 96 -4.26 10.37 -8.84
C GLN A 96 -5.06 11.56 -8.29
N VAL A 97 -6.11 11.92 -9.01
CA VAL A 97 -7.14 12.85 -8.52
C VAL A 97 -7.89 12.20 -7.35
N ARG A 98 -8.23 13.02 -6.36
CA ARG A 98 -8.97 12.59 -5.17
C ARG A 98 -10.29 11.92 -5.56
N PRO A 99 -10.70 10.83 -4.88
CA PRO A 99 -12.04 10.26 -5.07
C PRO A 99 -13.11 11.27 -4.63
N ALA A 100 -14.21 11.37 -5.40
CA ALA A 100 -15.32 12.28 -5.13
C ALA A 100 -16.11 11.96 -3.85
N GLY A 101 -15.98 10.74 -3.32
CA GLY A 101 -16.69 10.27 -2.12
C GLY A 101 -15.78 10.09 -0.89
N SER A 102 -16.21 9.19 0.00
CA SER A 102 -15.43 8.81 1.18
C SER A 102 -14.08 8.21 0.78
N THR A 103 -12.99 8.86 1.22
CA THR A 103 -11.62 8.37 1.00
C THR A 103 -11.41 7.00 1.67
N LEU A 104 -12.02 6.77 2.84
CA LEU A 104 -11.97 5.50 3.55
C LEU A 104 -12.56 4.36 2.71
N ALA A 105 -13.78 4.56 2.19
CA ALA A 105 -14.47 3.55 1.40
C ALA A 105 -13.75 3.27 0.07
N ALA A 106 -13.20 4.31 -0.56
CA ALA A 106 -12.42 4.17 -1.79
C ALA A 106 -11.14 3.35 -1.53
N THR A 107 -10.38 3.67 -0.49
CA THR A 107 -9.14 2.95 -0.16
C THR A 107 -9.42 1.51 0.30
N LEU A 108 -10.55 1.26 0.98
CA LEU A 108 -10.94 -0.10 1.36
C LEU A 108 -11.26 -0.96 0.12
N LYS A 109 -11.95 -0.40 -0.87
CA LYS A 109 -12.20 -1.07 -2.15
C LYS A 109 -10.89 -1.39 -2.87
N ASP A 110 -9.96 -0.44 -2.90
CA ASP A 110 -8.63 -0.65 -3.47
C ASP A 110 -7.91 -1.81 -2.76
N ALA A 111 -7.91 -1.84 -1.42
CA ALA A 111 -7.32 -2.91 -0.62
C ALA A 111 -7.90 -4.30 -0.97
N LEU A 112 -9.23 -4.42 -1.09
CA LEU A 112 -9.90 -5.68 -1.43
C LEU A 112 -9.51 -6.15 -2.84
N VAL A 113 -9.46 -5.24 -3.81
CA VAL A 113 -9.05 -5.53 -5.20
C VAL A 113 -7.61 -6.03 -5.26
N LEU A 114 -6.73 -5.52 -4.40
CA LEU A 114 -5.32 -5.92 -4.38
C LEU A 114 -5.09 -7.23 -3.61
N VAL A 115 -5.72 -7.39 -2.46
CA VAL A 115 -5.52 -8.54 -1.56
C VAL A 115 -6.09 -9.83 -2.14
N LEU A 116 -7.24 -9.79 -2.80
CA LEU A 116 -7.90 -11.01 -3.30
C LEU A 116 -7.00 -11.80 -4.27
N PRO A 117 -6.40 -11.19 -5.31
CA PRO A 117 -5.42 -11.87 -6.16
C PRO A 117 -4.18 -12.36 -5.41
N VAL A 118 -3.72 -11.64 -4.38
CA VAL A 118 -2.58 -12.05 -3.56
C VAL A 118 -2.90 -13.32 -2.78
N GLN A 119 -4.11 -13.44 -2.23
CA GLN A 119 -4.53 -14.68 -1.57
C GLN A 119 -4.55 -15.84 -2.56
N LEU A 120 -5.14 -15.64 -3.74
CA LEU A 120 -5.17 -16.66 -4.79
C LEU A 120 -3.77 -17.10 -5.22
N LEU A 121 -2.76 -16.22 -5.11
CA LEU A 121 -1.38 -16.55 -5.39
C LEU A 121 -0.72 -17.35 -4.26
N ILE A 122 -0.98 -17.01 -2.99
CA ILE A 122 -0.33 -17.62 -1.83
C ILE A 122 -0.78 -19.07 -1.60
N TRP A 123 -2.10 -19.33 -1.61
CA TRP A 123 -2.66 -20.63 -1.19
C TRP A 123 -2.18 -21.84 -2.00
N PRO A 124 -2.02 -21.78 -3.34
CA PRO A 124 -1.52 -22.91 -4.12
C PRO A 124 -0.14 -23.42 -3.68
N HIS A 125 0.68 -22.61 -3.02
CA HIS A 125 2.01 -23.04 -2.56
C HIS A 125 1.98 -24.08 -1.43
N ALA A 126 0.80 -24.38 -0.87
CA ALA A 126 0.58 -25.52 0.00
C ALA A 126 0.67 -26.86 -0.74
N PHE A 127 0.42 -26.89 -2.06
CA PHE A 127 0.40 -28.12 -2.83
C PHE A 127 1.82 -28.67 -3.08
N HIS A 128 1.92 -30.00 -3.10
CA HIS A 128 3.20 -30.71 -3.19
C HIS A 128 3.95 -30.51 -4.51
N TRP A 129 3.25 -30.13 -5.59
CA TRP A 129 3.85 -29.86 -6.90
C TRP A 129 4.38 -28.42 -7.07
N LEU A 130 4.18 -27.55 -6.07
CA LEU A 130 4.75 -26.20 -6.03
C LEU A 130 5.82 -26.11 -4.93
N SER A 131 5.62 -25.26 -3.92
CA SER A 131 6.58 -25.04 -2.84
C SER A 131 6.45 -26.07 -1.71
N ALA A 132 5.31 -26.79 -1.65
CA ALA A 132 4.98 -27.73 -0.59
C ALA A 132 5.19 -27.14 0.82
N TRP A 133 4.82 -25.88 1.02
CA TRP A 133 5.00 -25.24 2.33
C TRP A 133 3.96 -25.75 3.33
N PRO A 134 4.35 -25.89 4.61
CA PRO A 134 3.39 -26.22 5.65
C PRO A 134 2.30 -25.15 5.75
N MET A 135 1.09 -25.60 6.10
CA MET A 135 -0.10 -24.74 6.19
C MET A 135 0.09 -23.55 7.12
N GLU A 136 0.90 -23.68 8.16
CA GLU A 136 1.21 -22.59 9.08
C GLU A 136 1.95 -21.44 8.39
N VAL A 137 2.93 -21.74 7.52
CA VAL A 137 3.66 -20.72 6.75
C VAL A 137 2.74 -20.04 5.76
N ILE A 138 1.87 -20.81 5.09
CA ILE A 138 0.85 -20.28 4.17
C ILE A 138 -0.11 -19.35 4.89
N ALA A 139 -0.61 -19.76 6.06
CA ALA A 139 -1.50 -18.95 6.88
C ALA A 139 -0.80 -17.67 7.39
N ALA A 140 0.46 -17.78 7.83
CA ALA A 140 1.24 -16.63 8.28
C ALA A 140 1.49 -15.62 7.15
N LEU A 141 1.89 -16.07 5.96
CA LEU A 141 2.08 -15.22 4.78
C LEU A 141 0.76 -14.57 4.33
N SER A 142 -0.33 -15.34 4.32
CA SER A 142 -1.68 -14.85 4.03
C SER A 142 -2.08 -13.74 5.01
N ALA A 143 -2.05 -14.01 6.31
CA ALA A 143 -2.44 -13.05 7.34
C ALA A 143 -1.53 -11.81 7.31
N TRP A 144 -0.23 -11.99 7.07
CA TRP A 144 0.73 -10.90 7.00
C TRP A 144 0.46 -9.99 5.80
N SER A 145 0.14 -10.55 4.64
CA SER A 145 -0.19 -9.76 3.45
C SER A 145 -1.47 -8.94 3.64
N VAL A 146 -2.47 -9.51 4.33
CA VAL A 146 -3.70 -8.79 4.72
C VAL A 146 -3.39 -7.68 5.71
N ALA A 147 -2.61 -7.97 6.76
CA ALA A 147 -2.25 -6.99 7.79
C ALA A 147 -1.49 -5.79 7.19
N TRP A 148 -0.52 -6.04 6.29
CA TRP A 148 0.21 -4.98 5.62
C TRP A 148 -0.66 -4.19 4.63
N ALA A 149 -1.50 -4.86 3.84
CA ALA A 149 -2.44 -4.16 2.97
C ALA A 149 -3.41 -3.27 3.78
N ALA A 150 -3.87 -3.76 4.94
CA ALA A 150 -4.70 -2.98 5.85
C ALA A 150 -3.93 -1.79 6.46
N LEU A 151 -2.68 -1.97 6.88
CA LEU A 151 -1.84 -0.89 7.43
C LEU A 151 -1.55 0.19 6.40
N VAL A 152 -1.15 -0.20 5.20
CA VAL A 152 -0.91 0.71 4.07
C VAL A 152 -2.21 1.42 3.69
N GLY A 153 -3.31 0.68 3.58
CA GLY A 153 -4.63 1.24 3.27
C GLY A 153 -5.13 2.25 4.30
N GLY A 154 -5.00 1.96 5.60
CA GLY A 154 -5.37 2.89 6.67
C GLY A 154 -4.53 4.16 6.61
N THR A 155 -3.20 4.02 6.46
CA THR A 155 -2.27 5.15 6.32
C THR A 155 -2.60 5.99 5.08
N LEU A 156 -2.93 5.34 3.97
CA LEU A 156 -3.26 5.98 2.70
C LEU A 156 -4.59 6.73 2.79
N ALA A 157 -5.59 6.15 3.46
CA ALA A 157 -6.86 6.81 3.71
C ALA A 157 -6.68 8.07 4.58
N ALA A 158 -5.81 8.01 5.59
CA ALA A 158 -5.44 9.17 6.40
C ALA A 158 -4.73 10.25 5.56
N ALA A 159 -3.79 9.86 4.70
CA ALA A 159 -3.09 10.76 3.79
C ALA A 159 -4.07 11.49 2.85
N LEU A 160 -4.97 10.75 2.21
CA LEU A 160 -5.99 11.32 1.31
C LEU A 160 -6.97 12.23 2.06
N ALA A 161 -7.37 11.86 3.28
CA ALA A 161 -8.24 12.68 4.13
C ALA A 161 -7.54 13.96 4.63
N HIS A 162 -6.22 13.91 4.87
CA HIS A 162 -5.43 15.08 5.22
C HIS A 162 -5.29 16.03 4.03
N LEU A 163 -4.97 15.50 2.85
CA LEU A 163 -4.85 16.28 1.61
C LEU A 163 -6.19 16.83 1.11
N ALA A 164 -7.31 16.34 1.64
CA ALA A 164 -8.66 16.82 1.33
C ALA A 164 -8.98 18.21 1.90
N GLY A 165 -8.39 18.58 3.04
CA GLY A 165 -8.86 19.70 3.87
C GLY A 165 -8.29 21.10 3.53
N LYS A 166 -7.36 21.22 2.58
CA LYS A 166 -6.70 22.50 2.19
C LYS A 166 -6.32 22.47 0.71
N ARG A 167 -5.89 23.61 0.12
CA ARG A 167 -5.08 23.59 -1.12
C ARG A 167 -3.87 22.69 -0.85
N ALA A 168 -3.99 21.42 -1.22
CA ALA A 168 -3.01 20.40 -0.89
C ALA A 168 -1.65 20.85 -1.45
N SER A 169 -0.72 21.20 -0.55
CA SER A 169 0.61 21.59 -1.00
C SER A 169 1.26 20.38 -1.67
N HIS A 170 1.94 20.61 -2.80
CA HIS A 170 2.73 19.57 -3.46
C HIS A 170 3.70 18.91 -2.47
N LEU A 171 4.26 19.71 -1.55
CA LEU A 171 5.13 19.24 -0.48
C LEU A 171 4.45 18.21 0.42
N ALA A 172 3.21 18.44 0.88
CA ALA A 172 2.51 17.47 1.73
C ALA A 172 2.33 16.13 1.02
N ARG A 173 2.03 16.13 -0.28
CA ARG A 173 1.95 14.89 -1.08
C ARG A 173 3.29 14.17 -1.16
N VAL A 174 4.37 14.90 -1.43
CA VAL A 174 5.73 14.33 -1.47
C VAL A 174 6.12 13.72 -0.13
N LEU A 175 5.79 14.38 0.99
CA LEU A 175 6.05 13.85 2.33
C LEU A 175 5.31 12.55 2.60
N TRP A 176 4.04 12.43 2.18
CA TRP A 176 3.31 11.17 2.28
C TRP A 176 3.91 10.07 1.40
N MET A 177 4.33 10.39 0.18
CA MET A 177 5.01 9.44 -0.70
C MET A 177 6.34 8.95 -0.08
N ALA A 178 7.13 9.88 0.47
CA ALA A 178 8.37 9.56 1.18
C ALA A 178 8.12 8.70 2.42
N LEU A 179 7.02 8.95 3.15
CA LEU A 179 6.63 8.13 4.30
C LEU A 179 6.35 6.67 3.89
N PHE A 180 5.64 6.42 2.79
CA PHE A 180 5.40 5.05 2.31
C PHE A 180 6.71 4.34 1.92
N LEU A 181 7.63 5.05 1.28
CA LEU A 181 8.96 4.52 0.98
C LEU A 181 9.73 4.19 2.27
N ALA A 182 9.68 5.08 3.26
CA ALA A 182 10.32 4.87 4.56
C ALA A 182 9.69 3.70 5.32
N ILE A 183 8.37 3.52 5.28
CA ILE A 183 7.69 2.38 5.89
C ILE A 183 8.09 1.07 5.20
N ALA A 184 8.14 1.04 3.87
CA ALA A 184 8.47 -0.16 3.11
C ALA A 184 9.94 -0.59 3.29
N LEU A 185 10.87 0.36 3.23
CA LEU A 185 12.32 0.12 3.29
C LEU A 185 12.88 0.14 4.72
N GLY A 186 12.28 0.94 5.59
CA GLY A 186 12.83 1.27 6.91
C GLY A 186 12.44 0.31 8.02
N GLY A 187 11.57 -0.68 7.78
CA GLY A 187 11.10 -1.61 8.81
C GLY A 187 12.20 -2.19 9.72
N PRO A 188 13.17 -2.95 9.19
CA PRO A 188 14.21 -3.58 10.00
C PRO A 188 15.12 -2.58 10.73
N PRO A 189 15.67 -1.52 10.08
CA PRO A 189 16.50 -0.56 10.80
C PRO A 189 15.71 0.26 11.82
N LEU A 190 14.43 0.59 11.57
CA LEU A 190 13.59 1.32 12.53
C LEU A 190 13.30 0.49 13.77
N VAL A 191 12.95 -0.79 13.61
CA VAL A 191 12.71 -1.65 14.78
C VAL A 191 13.99 -1.87 15.57
N ARG A 192 15.11 -2.12 14.90
CA ARG A 192 16.42 -2.24 15.59
C ARG A 192 16.75 -0.96 16.37
N TRP A 193 16.59 0.20 15.74
CA TRP A 193 16.82 1.49 16.40
C TRP A 193 15.85 1.75 17.57
N ALA A 194 14.57 1.38 17.45
CA ALA A 194 13.60 1.53 18.55
C ALA A 194 13.94 0.60 19.74
N THR A 195 14.39 -0.62 19.47
CA THR A 195 14.81 -1.57 20.51
C THR A 195 16.08 -1.12 21.23
N THR A 196 17.03 -0.50 20.52
CA THR A 196 18.23 0.06 21.17
C THR A 196 17.89 1.25 22.06
N LEU A 197 16.97 2.13 21.64
CA LEU A 197 16.57 3.30 22.43
C LEU A 197 15.79 2.94 23.69
N THR A 198 14.89 1.96 23.61
CA THR A 198 14.05 1.56 24.75
C THR A 198 14.80 0.72 25.77
N GLY A 199 16.02 0.26 25.46
CA GLY A 199 16.71 -0.76 26.23
C GLY A 199 15.93 -2.09 26.30
N ALA A 200 14.84 -2.20 25.53
CA ALA A 200 14.06 -3.40 25.39
C ALA A 200 14.95 -4.37 24.60
N SER A 201 15.74 -5.12 25.34
CA SER A 201 16.34 -6.34 24.84
C SER A 201 15.17 -7.22 24.45
N ILE A 202 14.76 -7.22 23.17
CA ILE A 202 14.02 -8.35 22.61
C ILE A 202 14.96 -9.50 22.89
N HIS A 203 14.69 -10.25 23.97
CA HIS A 203 15.52 -11.33 24.41
C HIS A 203 15.47 -12.35 23.28
N ALA A 204 16.38 -12.21 22.31
CA ALA A 204 16.93 -13.35 21.63
C ALA A 204 17.45 -14.20 22.78
N GLY A 205 16.64 -15.19 23.19
CA GLY A 205 16.98 -16.07 24.29
C GLY A 205 18.43 -16.54 24.12
N PRO A 206 19.12 -16.89 25.23
CA PRO A 206 20.54 -17.24 25.19
C PRO A 206 20.83 -18.09 23.96
N VAL A 207 21.73 -17.61 23.11
CA VAL A 207 22.14 -18.30 21.89
C VAL A 207 22.79 -19.59 22.34
N LEU A 208 21.98 -20.65 22.47
CA LEU A 208 22.48 -21.96 22.81
C LEU A 208 23.42 -22.36 21.66
N PRO A 209 24.68 -22.73 21.96
CA PRO A 209 25.62 -23.14 20.92
C PRO A 209 25.00 -24.30 20.12
N GLY A 210 24.88 -24.10 18.80
CA GLY A 210 24.24 -25.05 17.87
C GLY A 210 22.80 -24.74 17.48
N ARG A 211 22.16 -23.71 18.05
CA ARG A 211 20.86 -23.23 17.58
C ARG A 211 21.10 -22.23 16.44
N SER A 212 20.51 -22.50 15.28
CA SER A 212 20.44 -21.56 14.14
C SER A 212 20.10 -20.15 14.65
N PRO A 213 20.71 -19.08 14.12
CA PRO A 213 20.49 -17.72 14.61
C PRO A 213 18.98 -17.49 14.72
N ALA A 214 18.54 -17.21 15.95
CA ALA A 214 17.13 -17.12 16.31
C ALA A 214 16.39 -16.26 15.28
N SER A 215 15.19 -16.71 14.88
CA SER A 215 14.27 -15.93 14.04
C SER A 215 14.25 -14.49 14.56
N ASP A 216 14.63 -13.54 13.72
CA ASP A 216 14.69 -12.14 14.10
C ASP A 216 13.32 -11.53 13.77
N PRO A 217 12.40 -11.35 14.75
CA PRO A 217 11.05 -10.89 14.48
C PRO A 217 11.03 -9.48 13.89
N THR A 218 12.15 -8.73 13.95
CA THR A 218 12.27 -7.41 13.33
C THR A 218 12.14 -7.45 11.81
N TRP A 219 12.37 -8.59 11.17
CA TRP A 219 12.17 -8.77 9.72
C TRP A 219 10.69 -8.73 9.34
N LEU A 220 9.80 -9.07 10.29
CA LEU A 220 8.35 -9.00 10.08
C LEU A 220 7.80 -7.58 9.96
N ALA A 221 8.59 -6.59 10.41
CA ALA A 221 8.26 -5.17 10.31
C ALA A 221 8.50 -4.58 8.92
N SER A 222 8.90 -5.39 7.92
CA SER A 222 8.92 -4.98 6.52
C SER A 222 7.93 -5.79 5.69
N PRO A 223 7.20 -5.14 4.77
CA PRO A 223 6.37 -5.80 3.77
C PRO A 223 7.20 -6.55 2.71
N VAL A 224 8.54 -6.52 2.75
CA VAL A 224 9.40 -7.22 1.78
C VAL A 224 10.21 -8.30 2.48
N PHE A 225 10.87 -7.95 3.58
CA PHE A 225 11.78 -8.86 4.27
C PHE A 225 11.07 -9.97 5.05
N ALA A 226 9.84 -9.75 5.51
CA ALA A 226 9.11 -10.76 6.26
C ALA A 226 8.83 -12.03 5.45
N VAL A 227 8.65 -11.92 4.13
CA VAL A 227 8.46 -13.09 3.25
C VAL A 227 9.64 -14.04 3.35
N PHE A 228 10.86 -13.49 3.38
CA PHE A 228 12.08 -14.28 3.48
C PHE A 228 12.22 -14.96 4.85
N GLU A 229 11.78 -14.30 5.93
CA GLU A 229 11.85 -14.86 7.28
C GLU A 229 10.74 -15.88 7.56
N LEU A 230 9.51 -15.61 7.12
CA LEU A 230 8.35 -16.51 7.26
C LEU A 230 8.54 -17.79 6.43
N ALA A 231 9.05 -17.66 5.21
CA ALA A 231 9.30 -18.79 4.31
C ALA A 231 10.72 -19.34 4.42
N ARG A 232 11.49 -18.92 5.43
CA ARG A 232 12.87 -19.38 5.66
C ARG A 232 12.88 -20.87 5.93
N GLU A 233 13.82 -21.56 5.30
CA GLU A 233 14.07 -22.96 5.61
C GLU A 233 14.88 -23.11 6.90
N ARG A 234 14.42 -23.97 7.78
CA ARG A 234 14.94 -24.32 9.10
C ARG A 234 15.27 -25.81 9.08
N PRO A 235 16.54 -26.20 8.88
CA PRO A 235 16.94 -27.61 8.74
C PRO A 235 16.61 -28.44 9.98
N GLU A 236 16.46 -27.80 11.14
CA GLU A 236 16.06 -28.44 12.39
C GLU A 236 14.58 -28.90 12.43
N GLN A 237 13.74 -28.48 11.49
CA GLN A 237 12.32 -28.84 11.45
C GLN A 237 12.03 -29.87 10.35
N VAL A 238 11.38 -30.96 10.73
CA VAL A 238 10.87 -31.97 9.79
C VAL A 238 9.83 -31.29 8.88
N GLY A 239 10.14 -31.13 7.59
CA GLY A 239 9.32 -30.39 6.63
C GLY A 239 9.90 -29.04 6.18
N GLY A 240 11.04 -28.64 6.74
CA GLY A 240 11.91 -27.58 6.22
C GLY A 240 11.47 -26.16 6.53
N ALA A 241 10.20 -25.83 6.75
CA ALA A 241 9.78 -24.50 7.21
C ALA A 241 8.75 -24.64 8.33
N ALA A 242 8.80 -23.78 9.35
CA ALA A 242 7.68 -23.58 10.27
C ALA A 242 7.73 -22.17 10.84
N SER A 243 6.58 -21.66 11.29
CA SER A 243 6.49 -20.33 11.84
C SER A 243 6.69 -20.41 13.36
N PRO A 244 7.82 -19.96 13.94
CA PRO A 244 7.93 -19.87 15.39
C PRO A 244 6.80 -19.00 15.98
N ASP A 245 6.39 -19.31 17.22
CA ASP A 245 5.31 -18.59 17.94
C ASP A 245 5.54 -17.07 17.99
N SER A 246 6.80 -16.64 18.01
CA SER A 246 7.20 -15.23 17.96
C SER A 246 6.72 -14.49 16.71
N HIS A 247 6.53 -15.20 15.59
CA HIS A 247 6.03 -14.59 14.36
C HIS A 247 4.56 -14.18 14.47
N TRP A 248 3.74 -14.97 15.16
CA TRP A 248 2.35 -14.62 15.41
C TRP A 248 2.22 -13.38 16.29
N GLY A 249 3.14 -13.18 17.24
CA GLY A 249 3.26 -11.93 17.99
C GLY A 249 3.59 -10.72 17.10
N GLY A 250 4.58 -10.85 16.21
CA GLY A 250 4.94 -9.80 15.25
C GLY A 250 3.81 -9.48 14.28
N LEU A 251 3.12 -10.50 13.78
CA LEU A 251 1.91 -10.37 12.96
C LEU A 251 0.81 -9.61 13.70
N GLY A 252 0.54 -9.99 14.96
CA GLY A 252 -0.43 -9.33 15.82
C GLY A 252 -0.11 -7.85 16.02
N ALA A 253 1.17 -7.49 16.19
CA ALA A 253 1.60 -6.10 16.28
C ALA A 253 1.33 -5.31 14.99
N VAL A 254 1.64 -5.87 13.81
CA VAL A 254 1.33 -5.22 12.53
C VAL A 254 -0.18 -5.06 12.34
N ALA A 255 -0.97 -6.07 12.70
CA ALA A 255 -2.44 -6.00 12.63
C ALA A 255 -3.01 -4.93 13.59
N ALA A 256 -2.47 -4.81 14.81
CA ALA A 256 -2.87 -3.77 15.76
C ALA A 256 -2.54 -2.37 15.23
N LEU A 257 -1.36 -2.18 14.64
CA LEU A 257 -0.99 -0.93 13.96
C LEU A 257 -1.92 -0.63 12.78
N ALA A 258 -2.32 -1.64 12.02
CA ALA A 258 -3.27 -1.48 10.92
C ALA A 258 -4.62 -0.95 11.42
N VAL A 259 -5.17 -1.54 12.48
CA VAL A 259 -6.40 -1.06 13.12
C VAL A 259 -6.24 0.40 13.59
N GLY A 260 -5.13 0.70 14.27
CA GLY A 260 -4.80 2.06 14.70
C GLY A 260 -4.77 3.06 13.53
N ALA A 261 -4.18 2.68 12.40
CA ALA A 261 -4.12 3.51 11.20
C ALA A 261 -5.51 3.81 10.61
N TRP A 262 -6.43 2.83 10.58
CA TRP A 262 -7.81 3.04 10.13
C TRP A 262 -8.60 3.93 11.08
N VAL A 263 -8.43 3.74 12.39
CA VAL A 263 -9.03 4.60 13.41
C VAL A 263 -8.54 6.04 13.24
N ALA A 264 -7.23 6.25 13.11
CA ALA A 264 -6.65 7.57 12.86
C ALA A 264 -7.18 8.19 11.56
N ALA A 265 -7.25 7.42 10.47
CA ALA A 265 -7.81 7.88 9.20
C ALA A 265 -9.26 8.35 9.33
N SER A 266 -10.07 7.65 10.14
CA SER A 266 -11.45 8.03 10.39
C SER A 266 -11.57 9.37 11.14
N PHE A 267 -10.70 9.61 12.13
CA PHE A 267 -10.65 10.89 12.83
C PHE A 267 -10.20 12.04 11.93
N VAL A 268 -9.17 11.82 11.11
CA VAL A 268 -8.70 12.82 10.13
C VAL A 268 -9.81 13.16 9.13
N ALA A 269 -10.50 12.14 8.61
CA ALA A 269 -11.60 12.34 7.67
C ALA A 269 -12.76 13.15 8.28
N ARG A 270 -13.15 12.86 9.53
CA ARG A 270 -14.19 13.62 10.25
C ARG A 270 -13.78 15.08 10.47
N ARG A 271 -12.54 15.33 10.92
CA ARG A 271 -12.03 16.70 11.12
C ARG A 271 -12.00 17.49 9.81
N SER A 272 -11.56 16.87 8.71
CA SER A 272 -11.55 17.51 7.40
C SER A 272 -12.96 17.82 6.88
N ALA A 273 -13.95 16.99 7.20
CA ALA A 273 -15.34 17.24 6.83
C ALA A 273 -15.91 18.45 7.58
N LEU A 274 -15.72 18.52 8.90
CA LEU A 274 -16.16 19.65 9.73
C LEU A 274 -15.51 20.97 9.31
N ALA A 275 -14.23 20.94 8.93
CA ALA A 275 -13.52 22.13 8.45
C ALA A 275 -14.00 22.62 7.07
N SER A 276 -14.75 21.80 6.33
CA SER A 276 -15.26 22.13 5.00
C SER A 276 -16.70 22.64 4.98
N GLU A 277 -17.39 22.64 6.12
CA GLU A 277 -18.73 23.22 6.20
C GLU A 277 -18.65 24.74 6.02
N PRO A 278 -19.37 25.32 5.03
CA PRO A 278 -19.36 26.75 4.81
C PRO A 278 -19.97 27.45 6.01
N THR A 279 -19.25 28.44 6.58
CA THR A 279 -19.80 29.30 7.63
C THR A 279 -21.07 29.95 7.08
N PRO A 280 -22.24 29.75 7.72
CA PRO A 280 -23.46 30.43 7.29
C PRO A 280 -23.22 31.94 7.35
N ALA A 281 -23.49 32.60 6.21
CA ALA A 281 -23.32 34.05 6.04
C ALA A 281 -24.34 34.83 6.86
#